data_AF-A0A2R6GMW4-F1
#
_entry.id   AF-A0A2R6GMW4-F1
#
_cell.length_a   1.000
_cell.length_b   1.000
_cell.length_c   1.000
_cell.angle_alpha   90.00
_cell.angle_beta   90.00
_cell.angle_gamma   90.00
#
_symmetry.space_group_name_H-M   'P 1'
#
loop_
_entity.id
_entity.type
_entity.pdbx_description
1 polymer ?
#
loop_
_entity_poly.entity_id
_entity_poly.type
_entity_poly.pdbx_seq_one_letter_code
_entity_poly.pdbx_strand_id
1 'polypeptide(L)'
;MTMILVVKSVDQHPSIREALGSVVTPGETVYFLRLPTVRCLGPLIQEISPMVEYDVEYTIDCLPEGYEVSDVVDFAVEVGADRICIGIFERTLTGKARIDDLTQSIVLHDHVSGDLVVGEDTIILENLSYEGEE
;
A
#
# COMPACT_ATOMS: atom_id res chain seq x y z
N MET A 1 -4.54 0.28 -14.41
CA MET A 1 -4.10 -0.56 -13.29
C MET A 1 -4.30 0.23 -12.01
N THR A 2 -4.64 -0.46 -10.95
CA THR A 2 -4.97 0.10 -9.66
C THR A 2 -3.94 -0.34 -8.64
N MET A 3 -3.47 0.60 -7.81
CA MET A 3 -2.55 0.30 -6.72
C MET A 3 -3.13 0.79 -5.40
N ILE A 4 -3.02 -0.04 -4.38
CA ILE A 4 -3.25 0.38 -2.98
C ILE A 4 -1.91 0.67 -2.34
N LEU A 5 -1.84 1.78 -1.61
CA LEU A 5 -0.73 2.08 -0.72
C LEU A 5 -1.24 2.18 0.72
N VAL A 6 -0.83 1.22 1.55
CA VAL A 6 -1.23 1.13 2.96
C VAL A 6 -0.40 2.10 3.79
N VAL A 7 -1.06 3.13 4.33
CA VAL A 7 -0.42 4.14 5.18
C VAL A 7 -0.69 3.83 6.65
N LYS A 8 0.35 3.46 7.39
CA LYS A 8 0.31 3.20 8.84
C LYS A 8 0.92 4.33 9.67
N SER A 9 1.66 5.26 9.07
CA SER A 9 2.13 6.51 9.71
C SER A 9 2.30 7.65 8.69
N VAL A 10 2.21 8.89 9.17
CA VAL A 10 2.53 10.09 8.37
C VAL A 10 4.02 10.22 8.05
N ASP A 11 4.89 9.57 8.84
CA ASP A 11 6.34 9.64 8.65
C ASP A 11 6.85 8.78 7.47
N GLN A 12 5.96 8.07 6.76
CA GLN A 12 6.31 7.15 5.68
C GLN A 12 6.64 7.84 4.34
N HIS A 13 7.18 9.06 4.36
CA HIS A 13 7.56 9.80 3.14
C HIS A 13 8.43 8.95 2.18
N PRO A 14 9.49 8.24 2.64
CA PRO A 14 10.36 7.48 1.74
C PRO A 14 9.60 6.36 1.03
N SER A 15 8.80 5.57 1.77
CA SER A 15 8.01 4.47 1.21
C SER A 15 6.99 4.95 0.17
N ILE A 16 6.31 6.07 0.44
CA ILE A 16 5.33 6.59 -0.52
C ILE A 16 6.03 7.06 -1.79
N ARG A 17 7.15 7.78 -1.66
CA ARG A 17 7.92 8.25 -2.81
C ARG A 17 8.49 7.10 -3.63
N GLU A 18 8.99 6.06 -2.98
CA GLU A 18 9.49 4.87 -3.68
C GLU A 18 8.36 4.17 -4.44
N ALA A 19 7.21 3.96 -3.80
CA ALA A 19 6.07 3.30 -4.42
C ALA A 19 5.54 4.10 -5.62
N LEU A 20 5.39 5.41 -5.48
CA LEU A 20 4.99 6.28 -6.60
C LEU A 20 6.08 6.43 -7.68
N GLY A 21 7.36 6.35 -7.30
CA GLY A 21 8.46 6.52 -8.26
C GLY A 21 8.83 5.26 -9.03
N SER A 22 8.54 4.08 -8.47
CA SER A 22 9.05 2.80 -8.98
C SER A 22 7.97 1.81 -9.34
N VAL A 23 6.77 1.95 -8.78
CA VAL A 23 5.70 0.96 -8.95
C VAL A 23 4.65 1.48 -9.92
N VAL A 24 4.10 2.66 -9.69
CA VAL A 24 3.01 3.18 -10.53
C VAL A 24 3.50 3.61 -11.91
N THR A 25 2.60 3.51 -12.89
CA THR A 25 2.79 4.10 -14.21
C THR A 25 1.92 5.34 -14.40
N PRO A 26 2.34 6.33 -15.22
CA PRO A 26 1.51 7.50 -15.52
C PRO A 26 0.11 7.10 -16.02
N GLY A 27 -0.92 7.74 -15.46
CA GLY A 27 -2.33 7.48 -15.74
C GLY A 27 -2.99 6.39 -14.88
N GLU A 28 -2.27 5.80 -13.92
CA GLU A 28 -2.84 4.84 -12.96
C GLU A 28 -3.60 5.51 -11.81
N THR A 29 -4.46 4.73 -11.15
CA THR A 29 -5.18 5.15 -9.96
C THR A 29 -4.53 4.58 -8.70
N VAL A 30 -4.22 5.46 -7.75
CA VAL A 30 -3.60 5.12 -6.47
C VAL A 30 -4.57 5.35 -5.31
N TYR A 31 -4.85 4.30 -4.56
CA TYR A 31 -5.64 4.36 -3.34
C TYR A 31 -4.72 4.42 -2.12
N PHE A 32 -4.68 5.58 -1.47
CA PHE A 32 -4.03 5.74 -0.17
C PHE A 32 -4.95 5.21 0.92
N LEU A 33 -4.76 3.95 1.29
CA LEU A 33 -5.53 3.29 2.33
C LEU A 33 -4.88 3.52 3.69
N ARG A 34 -5.43 4.44 4.49
CA ARG A 34 -4.87 4.79 5.80
C ARG A 34 -5.47 3.94 6.92
N LEU A 35 -4.62 3.56 7.87
CA LEU A 35 -5.09 3.00 9.14
C LEU A 35 -5.87 4.05 9.95
N PRO A 36 -6.83 3.65 10.81
CA PRO A 36 -7.63 4.59 11.61
C PRO A 36 -6.78 5.49 12.51
N THR A 37 -5.64 4.98 12.98
CA THR A 37 -4.68 5.70 13.84
C THR A 37 -3.95 6.82 13.12
N VAL A 38 -3.90 6.80 11.79
CA VAL A 38 -3.25 7.83 10.98
C VAL A 38 -4.20 9.01 10.81
N ARG A 39 -3.84 10.14 11.40
CA ARG A 39 -4.55 11.42 11.24
C ARG A 39 -3.72 12.35 10.36
N CYS A 40 -4.40 13.32 9.73
CA CYS A 40 -3.74 14.40 8.98
C CYS A 40 -2.84 13.92 7.82
N LEU A 41 -3.35 13.04 6.95
CA LEU A 41 -2.61 12.60 5.75
C LEU A 41 -2.47 13.71 4.68
N GLY A 42 -3.34 14.73 4.72
CA GLY A 42 -3.39 15.80 3.72
C GLY A 42 -2.05 16.50 3.45
N PRO A 43 -1.31 17.00 4.48
CA PRO A 43 0.00 17.61 4.30
C PRO A 43 1.02 16.70 3.61
N LEU A 44 1.05 15.41 3.95
CA LEU A 44 1.94 14.42 3.33
C LEU A 44 1.65 14.29 1.82
N ILE A 45 0.37 14.16 1.47
CA ILE A 45 -0.04 14.05 0.07
C ILE A 45 0.21 15.36 -0.69
N GLN A 46 0.02 16.52 -0.06
CA GLN A 46 0.35 17.81 -0.67
C GLN A 46 1.84 17.96 -0.94
N GLU A 47 2.69 17.56 0.00
CA GLU A 47 4.14 17.61 -0.18
C GLU A 47 4.62 16.70 -1.31
N ILE A 48 4.02 15.51 -1.43
CA ILE A 48 4.38 14.52 -2.47
C ILE A 48 3.80 14.91 -3.83
N SER A 49 2.63 15.56 -3.85
CA SER A 49 1.91 15.99 -5.06
C SER A 49 1.77 14.88 -6.14
N PRO A 50 1.08 13.75 -5.83
CA PRO A 50 1.01 12.58 -6.72
C PRO A 50 0.61 12.90 -8.18
N MET A 51 -0.41 13.73 -8.36
CA MET A 51 -0.92 14.11 -9.69
C MET A 51 0.08 14.92 -10.53
N VAL A 52 0.95 15.71 -9.88
CA VAL A 52 1.88 16.60 -10.57
C VAL A 52 3.21 15.91 -10.83
N GLU A 53 3.74 15.24 -9.82
CA GLU A 53 5.08 14.65 -9.87
C GLU A 53 5.09 13.27 -10.56
N TYR A 54 3.98 12.53 -10.51
CA TYR A 54 3.91 11.14 -10.98
C TYR A 54 2.79 10.89 -12.01
N ASP A 55 1.99 11.92 -12.34
CA ASP A 55 0.88 11.83 -13.31
C ASP A 55 -0.13 10.71 -12.97
N VAL A 56 -0.45 10.55 -11.68
CA VAL A 56 -1.43 9.55 -11.20
C VAL A 56 -2.67 10.20 -10.63
N GLU A 57 -3.83 9.57 -10.83
CA GLU A 57 -5.03 9.90 -10.07
C GLU A 57 -4.96 9.24 -8.69
N TYR A 58 -5.49 9.89 -7.65
CA TYR A 58 -5.48 9.29 -6.32
C TYR A 58 -6.75 9.53 -5.53
N THR A 59 -7.05 8.56 -4.66
CA THR A 59 -8.11 8.63 -3.65
C THR A 59 -7.51 8.32 -2.27
N ILE A 60 -8.10 8.85 -1.21
CA ILE A 60 -7.71 8.56 0.17
C ILE A 60 -8.89 7.91 0.87
N ASP A 61 -8.69 6.67 1.31
CA ASP A 61 -9.67 5.88 2.04
C ASP A 61 -9.15 5.54 3.43
N CYS A 62 -10.07 5.34 4.36
CA CYS A 62 -9.75 5.01 5.75
C CYS A 62 -10.38 3.68 6.10
N LEU A 63 -9.57 2.77 6.64
CA LEU A 63 -10.09 1.56 7.25
C LEU A 63 -11.00 1.89 8.45
N PRO A 64 -11.97 1.02 8.77
CA PRO A 64 -12.86 1.21 9.91
C PRO A 64 -12.11 1.09 11.25
N GLU A 65 -12.70 1.64 12.32
CA GLU A 65 -12.18 1.38 13.67
C GLU A 65 -12.31 -0.10 14.01
N GLY A 66 -11.24 -0.70 14.53
CA GLY A 66 -11.21 -2.14 14.82
C GLY A 66 -11.03 -3.02 13.58
N TYR A 67 -10.52 -2.47 12.47
CA TYR A 67 -10.30 -3.22 11.24
C TYR A 67 -9.56 -4.55 11.45
N GLU A 68 -9.94 -5.52 10.63
CA GLU A 68 -9.25 -6.79 10.45
C GLU A 68 -8.50 -6.80 9.13
N VAL A 69 -7.60 -7.76 8.94
CA VAL A 69 -6.83 -7.90 7.71
C VAL A 69 -7.74 -8.14 6.50
N SER A 70 -8.87 -8.83 6.73
CA SER A 70 -9.89 -9.04 5.71
C SER A 70 -10.47 -7.73 5.18
N ASP A 71 -10.58 -6.66 5.98
CA ASP A 71 -11.02 -5.35 5.47
C ASP A 71 -10.05 -4.76 4.44
N VAL A 72 -8.76 -5.05 4.56
CA VAL A 72 -7.74 -4.61 3.58
C VAL A 72 -7.88 -5.39 2.29
N VAL A 73 -8.11 -6.71 2.40
CA VAL A 73 -8.26 -7.60 1.24
C VAL A 73 -9.59 -7.34 0.53
N ASP A 74 -10.68 -7.16 1.26
CA ASP A 74 -11.99 -6.82 0.73
C ASP A 74 -11.94 -5.49 -0.02
N PHE A 75 -11.24 -4.48 0.53
CA PHE A 75 -10.99 -3.22 -0.17
C PHE A 75 -10.18 -3.43 -1.45
N ALA A 76 -9.16 -4.30 -1.42
CA ALA A 76 -8.36 -4.64 -2.60
C ALA A 76 -9.18 -5.30 -3.72
N VAL A 77 -10.09 -6.20 -3.35
CA VAL A 77 -11.06 -6.80 -4.28
C VAL A 77 -12.02 -5.75 -4.82
N GLU A 78 -12.58 -4.90 -3.96
CA GLU A 78 -13.55 -3.86 -4.35
C GLU A 78 -13.00 -2.91 -5.42
N VAL A 79 -11.75 -2.48 -5.26
CA VAL A 79 -11.10 -1.54 -6.20
C VAL A 79 -10.37 -2.24 -7.35
N GLY A 80 -10.38 -3.57 -7.38
CA GLY A 80 -9.64 -4.38 -8.36
C GLY A 80 -8.15 -4.05 -8.35
N ALA A 81 -7.52 -4.04 -7.17
CA ALA A 81 -6.13 -3.66 -7.04
C ALA A 81 -5.22 -4.69 -7.70
N ASP A 82 -4.35 -4.26 -8.61
CA ASP A 82 -3.30 -5.09 -9.19
C ASP A 82 -2.12 -5.24 -8.19
N ARG A 83 -1.96 -4.26 -7.30
CA ARG A 83 -0.82 -4.12 -6.39
C ARG A 83 -1.21 -3.57 -5.02
N ILE A 84 -0.57 -4.09 -3.97
CA ILE A 84 -0.61 -3.54 -2.61
C ILE A 84 0.82 -3.20 -2.18
N CYS A 85 1.06 -1.92 -1.90
CA CYS A 85 2.34 -1.41 -1.39
C CYS A 85 2.24 -1.08 0.09
N ILE A 86 3.24 -1.51 0.85
CA ILE A 86 3.28 -1.38 2.30
C ILE A 86 4.67 -0.87 2.69
N GLY A 87 4.74 0.28 3.34
CA GLY A 87 6.02 0.82 3.79
C GLY A 87 6.71 -0.04 4.86
N ILE A 88 8.03 -0.13 4.77
CA ILE A 88 8.92 -0.80 5.71
C ILE A 88 9.21 0.14 6.88
N PHE A 89 8.82 -0.27 8.09
CA PHE A 89 8.99 0.55 9.29
C PHE A 89 10.33 0.35 9.98
N GLU A 90 10.83 -0.87 9.93
CA GLU A 90 12.02 -1.25 10.67
C GLU A 90 12.89 -2.13 9.79
N ARG A 91 14.21 -1.90 9.87
CA ARG A 91 15.22 -2.78 9.32
C ARG A 91 16.07 -3.35 10.45
N THR A 92 16.43 -4.61 10.32
CA THR A 92 17.41 -5.26 11.20
C THR A 92 18.76 -4.57 11.13
N LEU A 93 19.65 -4.85 12.09
CA LEU A 93 21.03 -4.32 12.09
C LEU A 93 21.82 -4.66 10.81
N THR A 94 21.45 -5.74 10.12
CA THR A 94 22.05 -6.13 8.83
C THR A 94 21.33 -5.54 7.62
N GLY A 95 20.42 -4.59 7.82
CA GLY A 95 19.68 -3.90 6.77
C GLY A 95 18.52 -4.69 6.16
N LYS A 96 18.14 -5.86 6.69
CA LYS A 96 16.98 -6.62 6.19
C LYS A 96 15.68 -5.98 6.65
N ALA A 97 14.71 -5.87 5.74
CA ALA A 97 13.36 -5.44 6.07
C ALA A 97 12.74 -6.35 7.13
N ARG A 98 12.17 -5.76 8.17
CA ARG A 98 11.38 -6.48 9.17
C ARG A 98 9.93 -6.47 8.70
N ILE A 99 9.36 -7.67 8.54
CA ILE A 99 7.94 -7.85 8.24
C ILE A 99 7.17 -7.67 9.55
N ASP A 100 6.21 -6.75 9.57
CA ASP A 100 5.31 -6.57 10.70
C ASP A 100 4.06 -7.45 10.58
N ASP A 101 3.30 -7.55 11.67
CA ASP A 101 2.16 -8.46 11.78
C ASP A 101 1.09 -8.18 10.71
N LEU A 102 0.86 -6.90 10.36
CA LEU A 102 -0.10 -6.52 9.30
C LEU A 102 0.38 -7.03 7.94
N THR A 103 1.63 -6.75 7.59
CA THR A 103 2.21 -7.17 6.31
C THR A 103 2.21 -8.69 6.19
N GLN A 104 2.63 -9.39 7.25
CA GLN A 104 2.60 -10.84 7.29
C GLN A 104 1.17 -11.38 7.12
N SER A 105 0.19 -10.76 7.78
CA SER A 105 -1.19 -11.23 7.72
C SER A 105 -1.79 -11.03 6.32
N ILE A 106 -1.49 -9.92 5.64
CA ILE A 106 -1.92 -9.69 4.25
C ILE A 106 -1.29 -10.74 3.32
N VAL A 107 0.03 -10.97 3.44
CA VAL A 107 0.77 -11.93 2.59
C VAL A 107 0.26 -13.37 2.76
N LEU A 108 -0.22 -13.73 3.95
CA LEU A 108 -0.69 -15.08 4.27
C LEU A 108 -2.23 -15.23 4.19
N HIS A 109 -2.94 -14.22 3.70
CA HIS A 109 -4.40 -14.26 3.66
C HIS A 109 -4.89 -15.12 2.49
N ASP A 110 -5.78 -16.09 2.75
CA ASP A 110 -6.17 -17.12 1.77
C ASP A 110 -6.83 -16.55 0.50
N HIS A 111 -7.51 -15.41 0.60
CA HIS A 111 -8.24 -14.78 -0.51
C HIS A 111 -7.40 -13.91 -1.44
N VAL A 112 -6.09 -13.76 -1.19
CA VAL A 112 -5.20 -12.96 -2.05
C VAL A 112 -3.91 -13.73 -2.32
N SER A 113 -3.51 -13.75 -3.59
CA SER A 113 -2.25 -14.35 -4.03
C SER A 113 -1.52 -13.38 -4.95
N GLY A 114 -0.20 -13.49 -5.04
CA GLY A 114 0.61 -12.63 -5.88
C GLY A 114 2.11 -12.83 -5.63
N ASP A 115 2.90 -11.99 -6.27
CA ASP A 115 4.36 -11.97 -6.12
C ASP A 115 4.78 -10.96 -5.05
N LEU A 116 5.71 -11.36 -4.18
CA LEU A 116 6.26 -10.50 -3.14
C LEU A 116 7.61 -9.91 -3.57
N VAL A 117 7.66 -8.60 -3.73
CA VAL A 117 8.88 -7.83 -4.01
C VAL A 117 9.21 -6.95 -2.81
N VAL A 118 10.48 -6.91 -2.42
CA VAL A 118 10.96 -6.08 -1.30
C VAL A 118 11.91 -5.01 -1.84
N GLY A 119 11.48 -3.77 -1.78
CA GLY A 119 12.25 -2.58 -2.14
C GLY A 119 13.12 -2.02 -1.02
N GLU A 120 13.54 -0.77 -1.16
CA GLU A 120 14.37 -0.02 -0.23
C GLU A 120 13.57 0.50 0.97
N ASP A 121 12.34 0.95 0.77
CA ASP A 121 11.46 1.48 1.80
C ASP A 121 10.04 0.87 1.74
N THR A 122 9.77 0.00 0.77
CA THR A 122 8.43 -0.52 0.46
C THR A 122 8.46 -2.01 0.17
N ILE A 123 7.47 -2.72 0.70
CA ILE A 123 7.13 -4.09 0.31
C ILE A 123 5.97 -4.00 -0.68
N ILE A 124 6.08 -4.70 -1.79
CA ILE A 124 5.13 -4.66 -2.89
C ILE A 124 4.60 -6.08 -3.09
N LEU A 125 3.28 -6.22 -2.98
CA LEU A 125 2.56 -7.37 -3.48
C LEU A 125 2.06 -6.99 -4.88
N GLU A 126 2.52 -7.70 -5.90
CA GLU A 126 2.17 -7.43 -7.30
C GLU A 126 1.55 -8.64 -7.99
N ASN A 127 0.95 -8.42 -9.16
CA ASN A 127 0.21 -9.45 -9.90
C ASN A 127 -0.87 -10.11 -9.04
N LEU A 128 -1.59 -9.29 -8.27
CA LEU A 128 -2.59 -9.78 -7.34
C LEU A 128 -3.69 -10.55 -8.08
N SER A 129 -4.07 -11.69 -7.51
CA SER A 129 -5.17 -12.54 -7.95
C SER A 129 -6.03 -12.92 -6.75
N TYR A 130 -7.34 -12.84 -6.90
CA TYR A 130 -8.30 -13.03 -5.82
C TYR A 130 -9.08 -14.34 -5.96
N GLU A 131 -9.36 -15.02 -4.84
CA GLU A 131 -10.23 -16.20 -4.88
C GLU A 131 -11.66 -15.82 -5.28
N GLY A 132 -12.18 -16.47 -6.33
CA GLY A 132 -13.55 -16.25 -6.83
C GLY A 132 -13.64 -15.38 -8.09
N GLU A 133 -12.52 -14.91 -8.63
CA GLU A 133 -12.43 -14.38 -9.99
C GLU A 133 -12.39 -15.55 -11.00
N GLU A 134 -13.57 -16.11 -11.33
CA GLU A 134 -13.84 -16.89 -12.55
C GLU A 134 -14.74 -16.11 -13.52
#